data_AF-A0A6P6JIL3-F1
#
_entry.id   AF-A0A6P6JIL3-F1
#
_cell.length_a   1.000
_cell.length_b   1.000
_cell.length_c   1.000
_cell.angle_alpha   90.00
_cell.angle_beta   90.00
_cell.angle_gamma   90.00
#
_symmetry.space_group_name_H-M   'P 1'
#
loop_
_entity.id
_entity.type
_entity.pdbx_description
1 polymer ?
#
loop_
_entity_poly.entity_id
_entity_poly.type
_entity_poly.pdbx_seq_one_letter_code
_entity_poly.pdbx_strand_id
1 'polypeptide(L)'
;MSFVADLYRISPNAGMAEFQEKLRLQHENSMHTELEKLLTTAKPSEAEISRKDFEGFKQLFHHFLQEKGPSVDWAKIQRPPEGSIQPYEKIKLKGLPADVASSLNKLAVVKLNGGLGTSMGCKGPKSLISVRNENTFLDLTVQQIEHLNKSYNADVPLVLMNSFNTDEDTKKILQKYSHHRVKIHTFNQSRYPRINKESLLPVATNMGLTGENEEAWYPPGHGDIYASFFNSGLLDKLIAEGKEYIFVSNIDNLGATVDLHILNHLMSQPSDKRCEFVMEVTDKTRADVKGGTLTQYDGKLRLLEIAQVPKAHVDEFKSVTKFKIFNTNNLWISLPAIKRLHEKNAMDMEIIVNPKTLNGGLNVIQLETAVGAAMKSFDNALGINVPRSRFLPVKTTSDLLLVMSNLYSMNAGSLTMSPKREFPTTPHVKLGSSFTKVQDFLKRIESIPDMLELDHLTVSGDVTFGKQVTLKGTVIIIANHGDRIDIPAGAMLENKIVSGNLRILDH
;
A
#
# COMPACT_ATOMS: atom_id res chain seq x y z
N MET A 1 -11.84 60.57 -44.84
CA MET A 1 -12.16 60.22 -43.43
C MET A 1 -13.07 59.01 -43.49
N SER A 2 -12.85 57.85 -42.88
CA SER A 2 -11.79 57.36 -42.01
C SER A 2 -11.88 55.84 -42.12
N PHE A 3 -10.75 55.19 -42.41
CA PHE A 3 -10.55 53.79 -42.04
C PHE A 3 -10.43 53.71 -40.49
N VAL A 4 -10.46 52.51 -39.94
CA VAL A 4 -10.18 52.12 -38.53
C VAL A 4 -11.41 52.07 -37.62
N ALA A 5 -12.05 50.89 -37.56
CA ALA A 5 -12.79 50.41 -36.40
C ALA A 5 -12.98 48.87 -36.45
N ASP A 6 -11.90 48.12 -36.68
CA ASP A 6 -11.88 46.66 -36.52
C ASP A 6 -10.56 46.25 -35.87
N LEU A 7 -10.46 46.46 -34.56
CA LEU A 7 -9.49 45.87 -33.65
C LEU A 7 -10.05 46.13 -32.24
N TYR A 8 -9.89 45.17 -31.32
CA TYR A 8 -10.43 45.15 -29.94
C TYR A 8 -11.82 44.53 -29.74
N ARG A 9 -11.95 43.25 -30.12
CA ARG A 9 -12.67 42.27 -29.30
C ARG A 9 -11.73 41.14 -28.88
N ILE A 10 -10.74 41.47 -28.04
CA ILE A 10 -10.02 40.44 -27.28
C ILE A 10 -10.86 40.15 -26.05
N SER A 11 -11.39 38.93 -25.97
CA SER A 11 -12.08 38.44 -24.78
C SER A 11 -11.10 38.41 -23.60
N PRO A 12 -11.40 39.04 -22.44
CA PRO A 12 -10.46 39.10 -21.31
C PRO A 12 -10.09 37.72 -20.75
N ASN A 13 -10.89 36.69 -21.02
CA ASN A 13 -10.59 35.29 -20.67
C ASN A 13 -9.54 34.63 -21.60
N ALA A 14 -9.39 35.09 -22.84
CA ALA A 14 -8.45 34.50 -23.79
C ALA A 14 -6.99 34.86 -23.45
N GLY A 15 -6.73 36.13 -23.11
CA GLY A 15 -5.39 36.58 -22.73
C GLY A 15 -4.88 35.97 -21.43
N MET A 16 -5.76 35.71 -20.46
CA MET A 16 -5.41 35.03 -19.21
C MET A 16 -5.14 33.53 -19.41
N ALA A 17 -5.90 32.87 -20.29
CA ALA A 17 -5.65 31.47 -20.63
C ALA A 17 -4.31 31.30 -21.37
N GLU A 18 -4.02 32.15 -22.36
CA GLU A 18 -2.74 32.15 -23.09
C GLU A 18 -1.54 32.46 -22.18
N PHE A 19 -1.69 33.42 -21.27
CA PHE A 19 -0.64 33.73 -20.30
C PHE A 19 -0.36 32.55 -19.36
N GLN A 20 -1.40 31.90 -18.85
CA GLN A 20 -1.27 30.71 -18.01
C GLN A 20 -0.65 29.53 -18.74
N GLU A 21 -0.96 29.35 -20.02
CA GLU A 21 -0.38 28.29 -20.84
C GLU A 21 1.11 28.55 -21.12
N LYS A 22 1.50 29.79 -21.43
CA LYS A 22 2.92 30.17 -21.55
C LYS A 22 3.69 29.94 -20.25
N LEU A 23 3.10 30.31 -19.10
CA LEU A 23 3.70 30.08 -17.79
C LEU A 23 3.91 28.58 -17.52
N ARG A 24 2.92 27.75 -17.87
CA ARG A 24 3.01 26.29 -17.76
C ARG A 24 4.19 25.73 -18.56
N LEU A 25 4.25 26.09 -19.85
CA LEU A 25 5.32 25.64 -20.74
C LEU A 25 6.70 26.12 -20.25
N GLN A 26 6.78 27.30 -19.66
CA GLN A 26 8.01 27.80 -19.04
C GLN A 26 8.44 26.90 -17.87
N HIS A 27 7.53 26.57 -16.95
CA HIS A 27 7.84 25.66 -15.84
C HIS A 27 8.28 24.27 -16.32
N GLU A 28 7.61 23.71 -17.35
CA GLU A 28 8.00 22.42 -17.95
C GLU A 28 9.39 22.47 -18.57
N ASN A 29 9.71 23.52 -19.32
CA ASN A 29 11.02 23.69 -19.95
C ASN A 29 12.13 23.87 -18.90
N SER A 30 11.88 24.65 -17.84
CA SER A 30 12.83 24.79 -16.73
C SER A 30 13.04 23.47 -16.00
N MET A 31 11.97 22.72 -15.73
CA MET A 31 12.03 21.38 -15.15
C MET A 31 12.88 20.44 -16.00
N HIS A 32 12.62 20.39 -17.31
CA HIS A 32 13.38 19.56 -18.25
C HIS A 32 14.87 19.90 -18.21
N THR A 33 15.22 21.19 -18.22
CA THR A 33 16.61 21.65 -18.16
C THR A 33 17.32 21.20 -16.89
N GLU A 34 16.67 21.29 -15.73
CA GLU A 34 17.24 20.83 -14.46
C GLU A 34 17.38 19.30 -14.40
N LEU A 35 16.44 18.55 -14.96
CA LEU A 35 16.55 17.09 -15.05
C LEU A 35 17.71 16.65 -15.96
N GLU A 36 17.94 17.33 -17.08
CA GLU A 36 19.10 17.05 -17.94
C GLU A 36 20.43 17.36 -17.20
N LYS A 37 20.50 18.45 -16.43
CA LYS A 37 21.66 18.72 -15.57
C LYS A 37 21.88 17.60 -14.55
N LEU A 38 20.83 17.09 -13.90
CA LEU A 38 20.95 15.95 -12.99
C LEU A 38 21.51 14.72 -13.71
N LEU A 39 21.03 14.40 -14.92
CA LEU A 39 21.53 13.27 -15.70
C LEU A 39 23.02 13.37 -16.02
N THR A 40 23.59 14.58 -16.17
CA THR A 40 25.05 14.74 -16.37
C THR A 40 25.90 14.25 -15.20
N THR A 41 25.30 14.17 -14.00
CA THR A 41 25.97 13.69 -12.78
C THR A 41 25.76 12.18 -12.55
N ALA A 42 25.00 11.50 -13.41
CA ALA A 42 24.71 10.08 -13.28
C ALA A 42 25.94 9.21 -13.60
N LYS A 43 26.08 8.09 -12.88
CA LYS A 43 27.06 7.06 -13.23
C LYS A 43 26.65 6.41 -14.57
N PRO A 44 27.59 6.00 -15.43
CA PRO A 44 27.27 5.36 -16.72
C PRO A 44 26.34 4.15 -16.60
N SER A 45 26.48 3.35 -15.54
CA SER A 45 25.64 2.18 -15.27
C SER A 45 24.19 2.50 -14.89
N GLU A 46 23.92 3.72 -14.42
CA GLU A 46 22.60 4.16 -13.95
C GLU A 46 21.93 5.14 -14.92
N ALA A 47 22.66 5.63 -15.92
CA ALA A 47 22.21 6.70 -16.81
C ALA A 47 20.98 6.29 -17.64
N GLU A 48 20.94 5.06 -18.16
CA GLU A 48 19.79 4.61 -18.96
C GLU A 48 18.52 4.47 -18.10
N ILE A 49 18.64 3.86 -16.92
CA ILE A 49 17.52 3.69 -15.98
C ILE A 49 17.01 5.06 -15.52
N SER A 50 17.92 5.95 -15.14
CA SER A 50 17.58 7.30 -14.69
C SER A 50 16.89 8.12 -15.79
N ARG A 51 17.27 7.94 -17.06
CA ARG A 51 16.61 8.58 -18.19
C ARG A 51 15.16 8.08 -18.35
N LYS A 52 14.91 6.78 -18.21
CA LYS A 52 13.55 6.21 -18.25
C LYS A 52 12.70 6.71 -17.08
N ASP A 53 13.27 6.75 -15.88
CA ASP A 53 12.60 7.32 -14.70
C ASP A 53 12.23 8.79 -14.95
N PHE A 54 13.15 9.60 -15.48
CA PHE A 54 12.88 11.01 -15.70
C PHE A 54 11.87 11.26 -16.82
N GLU A 55 11.75 10.38 -17.80
CA GLU A 55 10.68 10.44 -18.80
C GLU A 55 9.31 10.23 -18.14
N GLY A 56 9.17 9.20 -17.29
CA GLY A 56 7.95 8.98 -16.51
C GLY A 56 7.63 10.16 -15.57
N PHE A 57 8.66 10.75 -14.95
CA PHE A 57 8.49 11.94 -14.11
C PHE A 57 8.06 13.17 -14.91
N LYS A 58 8.64 13.42 -16.09
CA LYS A 58 8.24 14.52 -16.99
C LYS A 58 6.78 14.39 -17.37
N GLN A 59 6.32 13.18 -17.72
CA GLN A 59 4.91 12.92 -18.01
C GLN A 59 4.02 13.20 -16.80
N LEU A 60 4.41 12.74 -15.61
CA LEU A 60 3.64 12.98 -14.39
C LEU A 60 3.56 14.48 -14.04
N PHE A 61 4.66 15.22 -14.21
CA PHE A 61 4.70 16.66 -13.97
C PHE A 61 3.85 17.44 -14.99
N HIS A 62 3.86 17.03 -16.26
CA HIS A 62 3.01 17.59 -17.30
C HIS A 62 1.52 17.46 -16.93
N HIS A 63 1.08 16.26 -16.56
CA HIS A 63 -0.30 16.02 -16.14
C HIS A 63 -0.65 16.83 -14.87
N PHE A 64 0.26 16.92 -13.90
CA PHE A 64 0.06 17.73 -12.70
C PHE A 64 -0.21 19.20 -13.03
N LEU A 65 0.47 19.76 -14.02
CA LEU A 65 0.26 21.14 -14.45
C LEU A 65 -1.00 21.33 -15.32
N GLN A 66 -1.50 20.26 -15.94
CA GLN A 66 -2.75 20.25 -16.70
C GLN A 66 -3.99 20.19 -15.81
N GLU A 67 -3.94 19.43 -14.72
CA GLU A 67 -5.09 19.24 -13.81
C GLU A 67 -5.42 20.51 -13.00
N LYS A 68 -6.32 21.34 -13.52
CA LYS A 68 -6.88 22.52 -12.83
C LYS A 68 -8.29 22.24 -12.31
N GLY A 69 -8.43 21.44 -11.26
CA GLY A 69 -9.73 21.27 -10.59
C GLY A 69 -9.85 19.98 -9.77
N PRO A 70 -11.01 19.74 -9.12
CA PRO A 70 -11.31 18.44 -8.55
C PRO A 70 -11.23 17.40 -9.67
N SER A 71 -10.49 16.31 -9.46
CA SER A 71 -10.30 15.23 -10.45
C SER A 71 -11.59 14.46 -10.76
N VAL A 72 -12.70 14.80 -10.10
CA VAL A 72 -13.99 14.13 -10.20
C VAL A 72 -15.12 15.14 -10.01
N ASP A 73 -16.11 15.11 -10.91
CA ASP A 73 -17.39 15.77 -10.69
C ASP A 73 -18.26 14.91 -9.76
N TRP A 74 -18.55 15.41 -8.55
CA TRP A 74 -19.31 14.67 -7.54
C TRP A 74 -20.68 14.24 -8.04
N ALA A 75 -21.33 15.04 -8.91
CA ALA A 75 -22.66 14.74 -9.42
C ALA A 75 -22.68 13.53 -10.37
N LYS A 76 -21.53 13.19 -10.98
CA LYS A 76 -21.39 12.04 -11.88
C LYS A 76 -21.02 10.75 -11.16
N ILE A 77 -20.67 10.82 -9.87
CA ILE A 77 -20.31 9.64 -9.09
C ILE A 77 -21.56 8.82 -8.82
N GLN A 78 -21.54 7.58 -9.28
CA GLN A 78 -22.63 6.63 -9.08
C GLN A 78 -22.16 5.46 -8.21
N ARG A 79 -23.13 4.80 -7.59
CA ARG A 79 -22.86 3.53 -6.91
C ARG A 79 -22.44 2.48 -7.94
N PRO A 80 -21.51 1.59 -7.61
CA PRO A 80 -21.17 0.47 -8.49
C PRO A 80 -22.42 -0.31 -8.90
N PRO A 81 -22.56 -0.68 -10.19
CA PRO A 81 -23.75 -1.38 -10.67
C PRO A 81 -23.83 -2.79 -10.05
N GLU A 82 -25.03 -3.36 -9.99
CA GLU A 82 -25.20 -4.72 -9.49
C GLU A 82 -24.37 -5.73 -10.31
N GLY A 83 -23.69 -6.64 -9.64
CA GLY A 83 -22.80 -7.63 -10.27
C GLY A 83 -21.37 -7.16 -10.52
N SER A 84 -21.09 -5.85 -10.48
CA SER A 84 -19.73 -5.30 -10.60
C SER A 84 -18.86 -5.54 -9.37
N ILE A 85 -19.50 -5.79 -8.22
CA ILE A 85 -18.86 -6.26 -6.99
C ILE A 85 -19.54 -7.55 -6.57
N GLN A 86 -18.80 -8.65 -6.55
CA GLN A 86 -19.31 -9.96 -6.18
C GLN A 86 -19.00 -10.29 -4.71
N PRO A 87 -19.96 -10.80 -3.93
CA PRO A 87 -19.68 -11.35 -2.61
C PRO A 87 -18.76 -12.56 -2.71
N TYR A 88 -17.73 -12.62 -1.86
CA TYR A 88 -16.78 -13.75 -1.83
C TYR A 88 -17.47 -15.11 -1.62
N GLU A 89 -18.54 -15.17 -0.81
CA GLU A 89 -19.28 -16.43 -0.60
C GLU A 89 -19.85 -17.00 -1.90
N LYS A 90 -20.30 -16.16 -2.85
CA LYS A 90 -20.78 -16.65 -4.16
C LYS A 90 -19.65 -17.25 -5.00
N ILE A 91 -18.43 -16.76 -4.82
CA ILE A 91 -17.23 -17.25 -5.49
C ILE A 91 -16.81 -18.58 -4.87
N LYS A 92 -16.76 -18.63 -3.54
CA LYS A 92 -16.42 -19.81 -2.76
C LYS A 92 -17.36 -20.99 -3.03
N LEU A 93 -18.66 -20.73 -3.21
CA LEU A 93 -19.67 -21.75 -3.53
C LEU A 93 -19.44 -22.48 -4.86
N LYS A 94 -18.65 -21.92 -5.79
CA LYS A 94 -18.27 -22.62 -7.03
C LYS A 94 -17.30 -23.78 -6.80
N GLY A 95 -16.71 -23.86 -5.61
CA GLY A 95 -15.72 -24.86 -5.26
C GLY A 95 -14.35 -24.61 -5.89
N LEU A 96 -13.44 -25.54 -5.64
CA LEU A 96 -12.09 -25.56 -6.20
C LEU A 96 -12.06 -26.44 -7.46
N PRO A 97 -11.20 -26.11 -8.45
CA PRO A 97 -11.03 -26.95 -9.62
C PRO A 97 -10.31 -28.24 -9.24
N ALA A 98 -10.51 -29.31 -10.02
CA ALA A 98 -9.80 -30.57 -9.82
C ALA A 98 -8.27 -30.41 -9.98
N ASP A 99 -7.85 -29.51 -10.85
CA ASP A 99 -6.44 -29.20 -11.11
C ASP A 99 -6.09 -27.78 -10.62
N VAL A 100 -5.84 -27.65 -9.32
CA VAL A 100 -5.38 -26.40 -8.70
C VAL A 100 -3.98 -26.02 -9.18
N ALA A 101 -3.14 -27.01 -9.47
CA ALA A 101 -1.75 -26.80 -9.85
C ALA A 101 -1.64 -26.05 -11.18
N SER A 102 -2.46 -26.35 -12.18
CA SER A 102 -2.45 -25.63 -13.46
C SER A 102 -2.79 -24.14 -13.30
N SER A 103 -3.77 -23.80 -12.44
CA SER A 103 -4.13 -22.42 -12.14
C SER A 103 -3.03 -21.69 -11.37
N LEU A 104 -2.41 -22.33 -10.38
CA LEU A 104 -1.29 -21.77 -9.62
C LEU A 104 -0.06 -21.53 -10.51
N ASN A 105 0.23 -22.44 -11.44
CA ASN A 105 1.36 -22.28 -12.35
C ASN A 105 1.20 -21.09 -13.31
N LYS A 106 -0.01 -20.55 -13.47
CA LYS A 106 -0.29 -19.32 -14.23
C LYS A 106 -0.27 -18.04 -13.36
N LEU A 107 -0.05 -18.17 -12.06
CA LEU A 107 0.00 -17.06 -11.10
C LEU A 107 1.45 -16.70 -10.75
N ALA A 108 1.69 -15.41 -10.56
CA ALA A 108 2.85 -14.88 -9.84
C ALA A 108 2.39 -14.01 -8.66
N VAL A 109 3.07 -14.06 -7.53
CA VAL A 109 2.75 -13.24 -6.35
C VAL A 109 3.68 -12.05 -6.29
N VAL A 110 3.14 -10.84 -6.23
CA VAL A 110 3.90 -9.59 -6.14
C VAL A 110 3.64 -8.93 -4.78
N LYS A 111 4.69 -8.64 -4.03
CA LYS A 111 4.59 -7.91 -2.76
C LYS A 111 5.21 -6.52 -2.88
N LEU A 112 4.44 -5.52 -2.46
CA LEU A 112 4.90 -4.13 -2.38
C LEU A 112 5.84 -4.01 -1.16
N ASN A 113 7.13 -3.83 -1.42
CA ASN A 113 8.22 -3.83 -0.44
C ASN A 113 9.00 -2.51 -0.37
N GLY A 114 8.50 -1.44 -1.01
CA GLY A 114 9.18 -0.13 -1.04
C GLY A 114 9.15 0.65 0.29
N GLY A 115 8.34 0.21 1.26
CA GLY A 115 8.09 0.93 2.52
C GLY A 115 9.12 0.64 3.61
N LEU A 116 9.50 1.70 4.32
CA LEU A 116 10.36 1.61 5.51
C LEU A 116 9.56 1.39 6.80
N GLY A 117 10.22 0.81 7.79
CA GLY A 117 9.67 0.61 9.14
C GLY A 117 9.72 1.84 10.06
N THR A 118 9.90 3.06 9.51
CA THR A 118 10.16 4.28 10.29
C THR A 118 9.04 4.63 11.26
N SER A 119 7.77 4.37 10.89
CA SER A 119 6.61 4.57 11.78
C SER A 119 6.67 3.72 13.06
N MET A 120 7.42 2.62 13.01
CA MET A 120 7.65 1.70 14.12
C MET A 120 9.09 1.81 14.68
N GLY A 121 9.82 2.86 14.30
CA GLY A 121 11.18 3.12 14.78
C GLY A 121 12.29 2.27 14.16
N CYS A 122 12.00 1.52 13.09
CA CYS A 122 12.99 0.71 12.38
C CYS A 122 13.56 1.48 11.17
N LYS A 123 14.89 1.43 10.98
CA LYS A 123 15.57 2.11 9.87
C LYS A 123 15.50 1.35 8.53
N GLY A 124 15.34 0.03 8.57
CA GLY A 124 15.32 -0.83 7.38
C GLY A 124 13.94 -1.03 6.74
N PRO A 125 13.86 -1.91 5.72
CA PRO A 125 12.62 -2.31 5.10
C PRO A 125 11.62 -2.82 6.13
N LYS A 126 10.36 -2.41 5.99
CA LYS A 126 9.29 -2.85 6.90
C LYS A 126 9.11 -4.37 6.91
N SER A 127 9.41 -5.01 5.78
CA SER A 127 9.34 -6.47 5.62
C SER A 127 10.26 -7.26 6.53
N LEU A 128 11.33 -6.65 7.05
CA LEU A 128 12.31 -7.27 7.95
C LEU A 128 11.96 -7.13 9.43
N ILE A 129 10.84 -6.48 9.76
CA ILE A 129 10.36 -6.43 11.14
C ILE A 129 9.87 -7.82 11.54
N SER A 130 10.38 -8.33 12.66
CA SER A 130 9.89 -9.57 13.27
C SER A 130 8.44 -9.42 13.71
N VAL A 131 7.59 -10.33 13.23
CA VAL A 131 6.17 -10.35 13.48
C VAL A 131 5.83 -11.41 14.51
N ARG A 132 6.34 -12.65 14.34
CA ARG A 132 5.94 -13.78 15.19
C ARG A 132 7.00 -14.86 15.24
N ASN A 133 7.38 -15.30 16.44
CA ASN A 133 8.41 -16.32 16.66
C ASN A 133 9.68 -16.04 15.85
N GLU A 134 10.16 -14.79 15.90
CA GLU A 134 11.32 -14.29 15.15
C GLU A 134 11.15 -14.24 13.61
N ASN A 135 10.03 -14.72 13.07
CA ASN A 135 9.74 -14.62 11.64
C ASN A 135 9.33 -13.19 11.28
N THR A 136 9.98 -12.68 10.25
CA THR A 136 9.64 -11.39 9.62
C THR A 136 8.44 -11.50 8.69
N PHE A 137 7.88 -10.38 8.22
CA PHE A 137 6.82 -10.41 7.19
C PHE A 137 7.28 -11.15 5.93
N LEU A 138 8.55 -10.98 5.54
CA LEU A 138 9.13 -11.68 4.40
C LEU A 138 9.21 -13.19 4.66
N ASP A 139 9.66 -13.61 5.84
CA ASP A 139 9.71 -15.03 6.22
C ASP A 139 8.32 -15.68 6.14
N LEU A 140 7.29 -15.00 6.67
CA LEU A 140 5.92 -15.50 6.63
C LEU A 140 5.43 -15.65 5.19
N THR A 141 5.70 -14.67 4.32
CA THR A 141 5.32 -14.73 2.90
C THR A 141 6.03 -15.86 2.16
N VAL A 142 7.33 -16.04 2.40
CA VAL A 142 8.13 -17.13 1.81
C VAL A 142 7.58 -18.48 2.26
N GLN A 143 7.30 -18.65 3.56
CA GLN A 143 6.72 -19.89 4.10
C GLN A 143 5.36 -20.21 3.47
N GLN A 144 4.50 -19.20 3.27
CA GLN A 144 3.19 -19.38 2.62
C GLN A 144 3.33 -19.93 1.19
N ILE A 145 4.18 -19.30 0.38
CA ILE A 145 4.34 -19.68 -1.03
C ILE A 145 5.12 -21.00 -1.15
N GLU A 146 6.11 -21.22 -0.29
CA GLU A 146 6.83 -22.49 -0.25
C GLU A 146 5.89 -23.64 0.11
N HIS A 147 5.03 -23.46 1.11
CA HIS A 147 4.03 -24.45 1.49
C HIS A 147 3.03 -24.70 0.36
N LEU A 148 2.60 -23.65 -0.34
CA LEU A 148 1.73 -23.75 -1.52
C LEU A 148 2.40 -24.58 -2.64
N ASN A 149 3.64 -24.28 -2.97
CA ASN A 149 4.42 -24.98 -4.00
C ASN A 149 4.67 -26.46 -3.63
N LYS A 150 4.95 -26.75 -2.35
CA LYS A 150 5.12 -28.13 -1.86
C LYS A 150 3.82 -28.92 -1.89
N SER A 151 2.71 -28.32 -1.46
CA SER A 151 1.42 -29.01 -1.30
C SER A 151 0.73 -29.31 -2.63
N TYR A 152 0.80 -28.38 -3.59
CA TYR A 152 0.15 -28.53 -4.89
C TYR A 152 1.11 -28.91 -6.01
N ASN A 153 2.39 -29.16 -5.69
CA ASN A 153 3.44 -29.41 -6.67
C ASN A 153 3.49 -28.34 -7.78
N ALA A 154 3.31 -27.08 -7.39
CA ALA A 154 3.32 -25.91 -8.28
C ALA A 154 4.65 -25.14 -8.19
N ASP A 155 4.85 -24.20 -9.11
CA ASP A 155 6.00 -23.28 -9.15
C ASP A 155 5.50 -21.83 -9.24
N VAL A 156 4.97 -21.33 -8.13
CA VAL A 156 4.53 -19.94 -7.96
C VAL A 156 5.75 -19.09 -7.57
N PRO A 157 6.14 -18.10 -8.39
CA PRO A 157 7.21 -17.17 -8.03
C PRO A 157 6.71 -16.06 -7.09
N LEU A 158 7.62 -15.60 -6.24
CA LEU A 158 7.45 -14.38 -5.42
C LEU A 158 8.26 -13.25 -6.05
N VAL A 159 7.65 -12.10 -6.27
CA VAL A 159 8.30 -10.90 -6.77
C VAL A 159 8.19 -9.79 -5.72
N LEU A 160 9.30 -9.17 -5.36
CA LEU A 160 9.35 -8.05 -4.44
C LEU A 160 9.59 -6.75 -5.21
N MET A 161 8.63 -5.81 -5.14
CA MET A 161 8.79 -4.46 -5.66
C MET A 161 9.47 -3.61 -4.57
N ASN A 162 10.78 -3.43 -4.71
CA ASN A 162 11.59 -2.67 -3.77
C ASN A 162 11.56 -1.16 -4.09
N SER A 163 12.21 -0.38 -3.24
CA SER A 163 12.58 1.02 -3.48
C SER A 163 14.09 1.18 -3.31
N PHE A 164 14.66 2.29 -3.76
CA PHE A 164 16.07 2.62 -3.49
C PHE A 164 16.41 2.65 -1.99
N ASN A 165 15.41 2.82 -1.11
CA ASN A 165 15.59 2.76 0.34
C ASN A 165 15.62 1.33 0.91
N THR A 166 15.21 0.33 0.14
CA THR A 166 14.96 -1.04 0.65
C THR A 166 15.65 -2.12 -0.16
N ASP A 167 16.07 -1.85 -1.40
CA ASP A 167 16.55 -2.85 -2.33
C ASP A 167 17.84 -3.54 -1.88
N GLU A 168 18.85 -2.78 -1.44
CA GLU A 168 20.12 -3.34 -0.98
C GLU A 168 19.94 -4.25 0.24
N ASP A 169 19.22 -3.78 1.25
CA ASP A 169 18.98 -4.53 2.49
C ASP A 169 18.12 -5.76 2.25
N THR A 170 17.13 -5.66 1.35
CA THR A 170 16.33 -6.81 0.92
C THR A 170 17.22 -7.84 0.21
N LYS A 171 18.05 -7.43 -0.75
CA LYS A 171 18.94 -8.35 -1.49
C LYS A 171 19.93 -9.08 -0.59
N LYS A 172 20.48 -8.42 0.44
CA LYS A 172 21.38 -9.05 1.42
C LYS A 172 20.72 -10.23 2.15
N ILE A 173 19.44 -10.10 2.54
CA ILE A 173 18.75 -11.15 3.28
C ILE A 173 18.24 -12.31 2.40
N LEU A 174 18.04 -12.07 1.09
CA LEU A 174 17.46 -13.09 0.19
C LEU A 174 18.27 -14.38 0.10
N GLN A 175 19.57 -14.34 0.39
CA GLN A 175 20.44 -15.52 0.43
C GLN A 175 19.92 -16.60 1.41
N LYS A 176 19.21 -16.17 2.47
CA LYS A 176 18.54 -17.06 3.45
C LYS A 176 17.57 -18.04 2.78
N TYR A 177 16.97 -17.65 1.65
CA TYR A 177 15.91 -18.42 0.99
C TYR A 177 16.38 -19.26 -0.20
N SER A 178 17.69 -19.32 -0.45
CA SER A 178 18.29 -20.05 -1.59
C SER A 178 17.90 -21.53 -1.67
N HIS A 179 17.66 -22.18 -0.52
CA HIS A 179 17.26 -23.59 -0.44
C HIS A 179 15.74 -23.80 -0.30
N HIS A 180 14.93 -22.74 -0.31
CA HIS A 180 13.47 -22.84 -0.20
C HIS A 180 12.84 -23.15 -1.55
N ARG A 181 11.72 -23.87 -1.57
CA ARG A 181 10.97 -24.20 -2.80
C ARG A 181 10.15 -23.01 -3.30
N VAL A 182 10.81 -21.89 -3.58
CA VAL A 182 10.18 -20.67 -4.13
C VAL A 182 11.20 -19.86 -4.90
N LYS A 183 10.85 -19.47 -6.13
CA LYS A 183 11.66 -18.55 -6.93
C LYS A 183 11.35 -17.12 -6.49
N ILE A 184 12.36 -16.43 -5.97
CA ILE A 184 12.23 -15.04 -5.53
C ILE A 184 12.89 -14.13 -6.56
N HIS A 185 12.12 -13.17 -7.08
CA HIS A 185 12.59 -12.10 -7.94
C HIS A 185 12.47 -10.76 -7.23
N THR A 186 13.32 -9.81 -7.59
CA THR A 186 13.18 -8.42 -7.15
C THR A 186 13.32 -7.49 -8.32
N PHE A 187 12.64 -6.36 -8.25
CA PHE A 187 12.89 -5.21 -9.09
C PHE A 187 12.74 -3.95 -8.25
N ASN A 188 13.41 -2.89 -8.68
CA ASN A 188 13.33 -1.61 -8.00
C ASN A 188 12.31 -0.73 -8.74
N GLN A 189 11.48 -0.03 -7.98
CA GLN A 189 10.62 1.01 -8.53
C GLN A 189 11.44 2.26 -8.89
N SER A 190 10.86 3.14 -9.70
CA SER A 190 11.50 4.38 -10.13
C SER A 190 11.84 5.30 -8.96
N ARG A 191 12.79 6.20 -9.19
CA ARG A 191 13.24 7.19 -8.20
C ARG A 191 13.09 8.61 -8.77
N TYR A 192 12.17 9.39 -8.20
CA TYR A 192 11.88 10.75 -8.66
C TYR A 192 12.42 11.82 -7.72
N PRO A 193 12.83 12.99 -8.25
CA PRO A 193 13.28 14.09 -7.42
C PRO A 193 12.08 14.81 -6.79
N ARG A 194 12.16 15.12 -5.50
CA ARG A 194 11.18 15.98 -4.81
C ARG A 194 11.21 17.36 -5.47
N ILE A 195 10.05 18.00 -5.53
CA ILE A 195 9.89 19.30 -6.17
C ILE A 195 9.74 20.34 -5.06
N ASN A 196 10.47 21.46 -5.15
CA ASN A 196 10.28 22.59 -4.25
C ASN A 196 8.89 23.21 -4.49
N LYS A 197 8.14 23.47 -3.43
CA LYS A 197 6.74 23.90 -3.53
C LYS A 197 6.60 25.30 -4.17
N GLU A 198 7.53 26.19 -3.91
CA GLU A 198 7.50 27.58 -4.37
C GLU A 198 8.07 27.74 -5.78
N SER A 199 9.23 27.13 -6.08
CA SER A 199 9.88 27.26 -7.39
C SER A 199 9.36 26.27 -8.44
N LEU A 200 8.72 25.18 -8.01
CA LEU A 200 8.36 24.03 -8.85
C LEU A 200 9.55 23.40 -9.58
N LEU A 201 10.76 23.49 -9.02
CA LEU A 201 11.99 22.88 -9.53
C LEU A 201 12.45 21.69 -8.67
N PRO A 202 13.29 20.78 -9.19
CA PRO A 202 13.84 19.68 -8.40
C PRO A 202 14.66 20.22 -7.22
N VAL A 203 14.54 19.55 -6.06
CA VAL A 203 15.36 19.85 -4.88
C VAL A 203 16.76 19.23 -5.02
N ALA A 204 16.86 18.10 -5.73
CA ALA A 204 18.12 17.42 -5.93
C ALA A 204 19.11 18.26 -6.73
N THR A 205 20.37 18.25 -6.33
CA THR A 205 21.47 18.93 -7.05
C THR A 205 22.33 17.98 -7.88
N ASN A 206 22.32 16.69 -7.55
CA ASN A 206 23.01 15.62 -8.27
C ASN A 206 22.34 14.26 -8.01
N MET A 207 22.77 13.21 -8.72
CA MET A 207 22.21 11.85 -8.63
C MET A 207 22.58 11.06 -7.36
N GLY A 208 23.40 11.63 -6.49
CA GLY A 208 23.78 11.03 -5.22
C GLY A 208 22.60 10.87 -4.25
N LEU A 209 22.68 9.86 -3.39
CA LEU A 209 21.69 9.55 -2.34
C LEU A 209 22.14 9.96 -0.94
N THR A 210 23.31 10.60 -0.81
CA THR A 210 23.96 10.90 0.47
C THR A 210 24.22 12.38 0.60
N GLY A 211 24.42 12.85 1.84
CA GLY A 211 24.71 14.26 2.11
C GLY A 211 23.49 15.14 1.83
N GLU A 212 23.68 16.22 1.07
CA GLU A 212 22.62 17.19 0.78
C GLU A 212 21.41 16.59 0.02
N ASN A 213 21.58 15.44 -0.66
CA ASN A 213 20.53 14.79 -1.42
C ASN A 213 19.85 13.60 -0.70
N GLU A 214 20.18 13.34 0.58
CA GLU A 214 19.59 12.24 1.36
C GLU A 214 18.05 12.30 1.37
N GLU A 215 17.50 13.52 1.46
CA GLU A 215 16.06 13.78 1.44
C GLU A 215 15.57 14.35 0.11
N ALA A 216 16.37 14.36 -0.96
CA ALA A 216 15.96 14.97 -2.22
C ALA A 216 15.12 14.04 -3.10
N TRP A 217 15.12 12.73 -2.84
CA TRP A 217 14.51 11.71 -3.70
C TRP A 217 13.31 11.03 -3.03
N TYR A 218 12.42 10.45 -3.84
CA TYR A 218 11.31 9.64 -3.35
C TYR A 218 10.84 8.58 -4.35
N PRO A 219 10.27 7.47 -3.85
CA PRO A 219 9.56 6.52 -4.70
C PRO A 219 8.17 7.09 -5.08
N PRO A 220 7.74 7.03 -6.35
CA PRO A 220 6.50 7.66 -6.85
C PRO A 220 5.19 6.93 -6.48
N GLY A 221 5.16 6.34 -5.29
CA GLY A 221 4.03 5.54 -4.82
C GLY A 221 3.93 4.19 -5.52
N HIS A 222 2.91 3.42 -5.14
CA HIS A 222 2.77 2.04 -5.62
C HIS A 222 2.18 1.94 -7.03
N GLY A 223 1.65 3.02 -7.62
CA GLY A 223 1.20 3.04 -9.02
C GLY A 223 2.32 2.88 -10.05
N ASP A 224 3.56 3.17 -9.65
CA ASP A 224 4.75 2.96 -10.49
C ASP A 224 5.06 1.49 -10.83
N ILE A 225 4.37 0.55 -10.17
CA ILE A 225 4.51 -0.88 -10.42
C ILE A 225 4.42 -1.20 -11.91
N TYR A 226 3.54 -0.54 -12.67
CA TYR A 226 3.34 -0.88 -14.07
C TYR A 226 4.56 -0.53 -14.94
N ALA A 227 5.12 0.67 -14.76
CA ALA A 227 6.28 1.13 -15.52
C ALA A 227 7.55 0.41 -15.09
N SER A 228 7.81 0.34 -13.77
CA SER A 228 9.00 -0.33 -13.23
C SER A 228 9.02 -1.83 -13.50
N PHE A 229 7.85 -2.50 -13.47
CA PHE A 229 7.77 -3.92 -13.78
C PHE A 229 7.99 -4.21 -15.26
N PHE A 230 7.47 -3.37 -16.17
CA PHE A 230 7.79 -3.43 -17.59
C PHE A 230 9.28 -3.20 -17.85
N ASN A 231 9.83 -2.10 -17.32
CA ASN A 231 11.23 -1.71 -17.50
C ASN A 231 12.23 -2.74 -16.93
N SER A 232 11.84 -3.51 -15.92
CA SER A 232 12.66 -4.58 -15.35
C SER A 232 12.85 -5.80 -16.27
N GLY A 233 12.03 -5.94 -17.32
CA GLY A 233 11.96 -7.13 -18.17
C GLY A 233 11.33 -8.36 -17.49
N LEU A 234 10.95 -8.26 -16.20
CA LEU A 234 10.27 -9.36 -15.50
C LEU A 234 8.87 -9.60 -16.03
N LEU A 235 8.17 -8.56 -16.51
CA LEU A 235 6.85 -8.70 -17.13
C LEU A 235 6.91 -9.69 -18.30
N ASP A 236 7.81 -9.44 -19.26
CA ASP A 236 7.98 -10.30 -20.44
C ASP A 236 8.47 -11.69 -20.07
N LYS A 237 9.39 -11.79 -19.11
CA LYS A 237 9.88 -13.07 -18.61
C LYS A 237 8.74 -13.93 -18.04
N LEU A 238 7.89 -13.37 -17.17
CA LEU A 238 6.79 -14.12 -16.57
C LEU A 238 5.74 -14.51 -17.61
N ILE A 239 5.44 -13.63 -18.58
CA ILE A 239 4.56 -13.98 -19.69
C ILE A 239 5.14 -15.13 -20.51
N ALA A 240 6.44 -15.11 -20.81
CA ALA A 240 7.13 -16.19 -21.53
C ALA A 240 7.17 -17.51 -20.74
N GLU A 241 7.19 -17.45 -19.41
CA GLU A 241 7.05 -18.60 -18.51
C GLU A 241 5.59 -19.12 -18.41
N GLY A 242 4.65 -18.50 -19.11
CA GLY A 242 3.23 -18.89 -19.12
C GLY A 242 2.41 -18.36 -17.95
N LYS A 243 2.89 -17.34 -17.23
CA LYS A 243 2.10 -16.65 -16.22
C LYS A 243 1.08 -15.73 -16.88
N GLU A 244 -0.16 -15.76 -16.40
CA GLU A 244 -1.28 -14.96 -16.92
C GLU A 244 -1.70 -13.84 -15.95
N TYR A 245 -1.54 -14.04 -14.64
CA TYR A 245 -1.93 -13.08 -13.61
C TYR A 245 -0.83 -12.82 -12.59
N ILE A 246 -0.84 -11.59 -12.05
CA ILE A 246 -0.14 -11.23 -10.81
C ILE A 246 -1.15 -11.00 -9.68
N PHE A 247 -0.81 -11.48 -8.48
CA PHE A 247 -1.48 -11.11 -7.24
C PHE A 247 -0.63 -10.09 -6.48
N VAL A 248 -1.04 -8.82 -6.49
CA VAL A 248 -0.36 -7.70 -5.85
C VAL A 248 -0.94 -7.48 -4.46
N SER A 249 -0.09 -7.36 -3.44
CA SER A 249 -0.51 -6.96 -2.09
C SER A 249 0.63 -6.32 -1.30
N ASN A 250 0.29 -5.60 -0.22
CA ASN A 250 1.30 -5.07 0.69
C ASN A 250 1.99 -6.19 1.47
N ILE A 251 3.30 -6.11 1.66
CA ILE A 251 4.04 -7.09 2.48
C ILE A 251 3.62 -7.06 3.95
N ASP A 252 3.10 -5.93 4.42
CA ASP A 252 2.62 -5.76 5.80
C ASP A 252 1.14 -6.16 6.00
N ASN A 253 0.45 -6.64 4.95
CA ASN A 253 -0.87 -7.26 5.07
C ASN A 253 -0.73 -8.78 5.20
N LEU A 254 -0.84 -9.29 6.43
CA LEU A 254 -0.69 -10.72 6.74
C LEU A 254 -1.91 -11.55 6.29
N GLY A 255 -3.05 -10.91 6.03
CA GLY A 255 -4.25 -11.55 5.51
C GLY A 255 -4.21 -11.79 4.00
N ALA A 256 -3.27 -11.15 3.27
CA ALA A 256 -3.15 -11.24 1.83
C ALA A 256 -2.45 -12.53 1.37
N THR A 257 -3.09 -13.68 1.61
CA THR A 257 -2.68 -15.00 1.12
C THR A 257 -3.23 -15.26 -0.28
N VAL A 258 -2.65 -16.19 -1.03
CA VAL A 258 -3.21 -16.62 -2.33
C VAL A 258 -4.53 -17.34 -2.09
N ASP A 259 -5.63 -16.75 -2.56
CA ASP A 259 -6.97 -17.36 -2.47
C ASP A 259 -7.26 -18.20 -3.71
N LEU A 260 -7.41 -19.51 -3.50
CA LEU A 260 -7.65 -20.45 -4.59
C LEU A 260 -9.04 -20.30 -5.23
N HIS A 261 -10.04 -19.80 -4.50
CA HIS A 261 -11.39 -19.60 -5.05
C HIS A 261 -11.42 -18.37 -5.95
N ILE A 262 -10.74 -17.28 -5.55
CA ILE A 262 -10.59 -16.08 -6.40
C ILE A 262 -9.79 -16.45 -7.66
N LEU A 263 -8.68 -17.17 -7.50
CA LEU A 263 -7.88 -17.63 -8.64
C LEU A 263 -8.70 -18.51 -9.59
N ASN A 264 -9.46 -19.49 -9.06
CA ASN A 264 -10.33 -20.33 -9.86
C ASN A 264 -11.39 -19.49 -10.61
N HIS A 265 -11.97 -18.48 -9.96
CA HIS A 265 -12.93 -17.60 -10.59
C HIS A 265 -12.33 -16.84 -11.77
N LEU A 266 -11.09 -16.37 -11.67
CA LEU A 266 -10.40 -15.69 -12.77
C LEU A 266 -10.11 -16.66 -13.93
N MET A 267 -9.60 -17.85 -13.61
CA MET A 267 -9.13 -18.82 -14.62
C MET A 267 -10.28 -19.55 -15.33
N SER A 268 -11.43 -19.73 -14.66
CA SER A 268 -12.60 -20.43 -15.20
C SER A 268 -13.47 -19.58 -16.13
N GLN A 269 -13.24 -18.27 -16.20
CA GLN A 269 -13.97 -17.42 -17.14
C GLN A 269 -13.52 -17.67 -18.59
N PRO A 270 -14.47 -17.64 -19.56
CA PRO A 270 -14.15 -17.63 -20.99
C PRO A 270 -13.17 -16.52 -21.35
N SER A 271 -12.23 -16.80 -22.26
CA SER A 271 -11.14 -15.87 -22.60
C SER A 271 -11.61 -14.50 -23.08
N ASP A 272 -12.79 -14.42 -23.72
CA ASP A 272 -13.42 -13.19 -24.21
C ASP A 272 -14.06 -12.32 -23.11
N LYS A 273 -14.37 -12.91 -21.95
CA LYS A 273 -15.02 -12.23 -20.81
C LYS A 273 -14.15 -12.15 -19.57
N ARG A 274 -12.88 -12.53 -19.70
CA ARG A 274 -11.96 -12.64 -18.59
C ARG A 274 -11.69 -11.27 -17.96
N CYS A 275 -11.82 -11.18 -16.64
CA CYS A 275 -11.51 -9.98 -15.89
C CYS A 275 -10.01 -9.66 -15.98
N GLU A 276 -9.65 -8.48 -16.48
CA GLU A 276 -8.24 -8.08 -16.55
C GLU A 276 -7.73 -7.48 -15.23
N PHE A 277 -8.63 -6.97 -14.41
CA PHE A 277 -8.30 -6.34 -13.14
C PHE A 277 -9.37 -6.66 -12.09
N VAL A 278 -8.94 -7.21 -10.96
CA VAL A 278 -9.81 -7.48 -9.82
C VAL A 278 -9.27 -6.85 -8.56
N MET A 279 -10.12 -6.08 -7.90
CA MET A 279 -9.82 -5.46 -6.61
C MET A 279 -10.60 -6.14 -5.50
N GLU A 280 -9.89 -6.69 -4.52
CA GLU A 280 -10.54 -7.14 -3.30
C GLU A 280 -10.92 -5.90 -2.46
N VAL A 281 -12.19 -5.83 -2.10
CA VAL A 281 -12.76 -4.82 -1.21
C VAL A 281 -13.29 -5.51 0.04
N THR A 282 -13.38 -4.81 1.15
CA THR A 282 -13.99 -5.33 2.38
C THR A 282 -14.91 -4.27 2.98
N ASP A 283 -15.86 -4.70 3.81
CA ASP A 283 -16.77 -3.78 4.48
C ASP A 283 -16.02 -2.77 5.38
N LYS A 284 -16.42 -1.50 5.33
CA LYS A 284 -15.85 -0.40 6.11
C LYS A 284 -16.23 -0.52 7.58
N THR A 285 -15.23 -0.46 8.47
CA THR A 285 -15.45 -0.17 9.88
C THR A 285 -15.28 1.32 10.17
N ARG A 286 -15.56 1.76 11.41
CA ARG A 286 -15.32 3.15 11.83
C ARG A 286 -13.85 3.58 11.69
N ALA A 287 -12.91 2.64 11.74
CA ALA A 287 -11.48 2.92 11.54
C ALA A 287 -11.12 3.16 10.06
N ASP A 288 -11.95 2.69 9.12
CA ASP A 288 -11.63 2.62 7.69
C ASP A 288 -12.31 3.74 6.88
N VAL A 289 -12.98 4.70 7.53
CA VAL A 289 -13.80 5.75 6.87
C VAL A 289 -13.01 6.67 5.94
N LYS A 290 -11.68 6.70 6.07
CA LYS A 290 -10.78 7.48 5.20
C LYS A 290 -10.29 6.71 3.98
N GLY A 291 -10.50 5.39 3.93
CA GLY A 291 -10.02 4.55 2.84
C GLY A 291 -10.81 4.76 1.55
N GLY A 292 -10.10 4.68 0.42
CA GLY A 292 -10.67 4.73 -0.92
C GLY A 292 -11.75 3.66 -1.14
N THR A 293 -12.76 4.00 -1.94
CA THR A 293 -13.91 3.12 -2.25
C THR A 293 -14.06 2.95 -3.75
N LEU A 294 -14.64 1.83 -4.17
CA LEU A 294 -15.06 1.65 -5.56
C LEU A 294 -16.34 2.42 -5.84
N THR A 295 -16.36 3.13 -6.97
CA THR A 295 -17.52 3.84 -7.52
C THR A 295 -17.65 3.56 -9.01
N GLN A 296 -18.78 3.94 -9.59
CA GLN A 296 -18.93 4.01 -11.04
C GLN A 296 -18.81 5.47 -11.48
N TYR A 297 -18.01 5.73 -12.50
CA TYR A 297 -17.82 7.04 -13.10
C TYR A 297 -17.64 6.88 -14.61
N ASP A 298 -18.41 7.61 -15.41
CA ASP A 298 -18.42 7.53 -16.88
C ASP A 298 -18.50 6.08 -17.41
N GLY A 299 -19.36 5.27 -16.79
CA GLY A 299 -19.63 3.89 -17.20
C GLY A 299 -18.61 2.84 -16.74
N LYS A 300 -17.45 3.24 -16.20
CA LYS A 300 -16.42 2.32 -15.69
C LYS A 300 -16.32 2.32 -14.17
N LEU A 301 -15.81 1.21 -13.62
CA LEU A 301 -15.41 1.17 -12.21
C LEU A 301 -14.15 2.00 -11.99
N ARG A 302 -14.15 2.82 -10.95
CA ARG A 302 -13.05 3.71 -10.58
C ARG A 302 -12.83 3.65 -9.07
N LEU A 303 -11.56 3.73 -8.66
CA LEU A 303 -11.20 3.93 -7.26
C LEU A 303 -11.31 5.42 -6.93
N LEU A 304 -12.19 5.76 -6.00
CA LEU A 304 -12.36 7.11 -5.48
C LEU A 304 -11.60 7.24 -4.16
N GLU A 305 -10.58 8.08 -4.14
CA GLU A 305 -9.80 8.41 -2.95
C GLU A 305 -10.27 9.72 -2.30
N ILE A 306 -10.07 9.87 -0.99
CA ILE A 306 -10.50 11.07 -0.25
C ILE A 306 -9.89 12.37 -0.80
N ALA A 307 -8.67 12.31 -1.34
CA ALA A 307 -7.98 13.46 -1.93
C ALA A 307 -8.68 14.01 -3.18
N GLN A 308 -9.48 13.17 -3.85
CA GLN A 308 -10.22 13.49 -5.07
C GLN A 308 -11.61 14.08 -4.75
N VAL A 309 -12.06 13.95 -3.50
CA VAL A 309 -13.39 14.39 -3.07
C VAL A 309 -13.39 15.90 -2.81
N PRO A 310 -14.30 16.67 -3.43
CA PRO A 310 -14.45 18.08 -3.12
C PRO A 310 -14.73 18.30 -1.62
N LYS A 311 -14.15 19.35 -1.03
CA LYS A 311 -14.24 19.64 0.42
C LYS A 311 -15.68 19.61 0.97
N ALA A 312 -16.65 20.06 0.18
CA ALA A 312 -18.07 20.08 0.55
C ALA A 312 -18.70 18.68 0.75
N HIS A 313 -18.14 17.63 0.14
CA HIS A 313 -18.69 16.27 0.14
C HIS A 313 -17.85 15.26 0.94
N VAL A 314 -16.82 15.73 1.66
CA VAL A 314 -15.92 14.85 2.43
C VAL A 314 -16.66 14.04 3.50
N ASP A 315 -17.63 14.63 4.18
CA ASP A 315 -18.40 13.92 5.21
C ASP A 315 -19.40 12.92 4.60
N GLU A 316 -19.87 13.21 3.39
CA GLU A 316 -20.66 12.28 2.59
C GLU A 316 -19.84 11.05 2.19
N PHE A 317 -18.59 11.25 1.76
CA PHE A 317 -17.65 10.18 1.44
C PHE A 317 -17.32 9.29 2.64
N LYS A 318 -17.14 9.89 3.83
CA LYS A 318 -16.89 9.15 5.08
C LYS A 318 -18.10 8.37 5.58
N SER A 319 -19.29 8.64 5.04
CA SER A 319 -20.52 7.98 5.46
C SER A 319 -20.56 6.51 5.05
N VAL A 320 -20.49 5.62 6.04
CA VAL A 320 -20.59 4.16 5.85
C VAL A 320 -21.94 3.71 5.30
N THR A 321 -22.97 4.56 5.37
CA THR A 321 -24.29 4.24 4.78
C THR A 321 -24.31 4.42 3.26
N LYS A 322 -23.50 5.34 2.73
CA LYS A 322 -23.37 5.61 1.29
C LYS A 322 -22.30 4.73 0.66
N PHE A 323 -21.12 4.68 1.28
CA PHE A 323 -19.99 3.87 0.83
C PHE A 323 -19.71 2.79 1.87
N LYS A 324 -20.15 1.57 1.59
CA LYS A 324 -20.11 0.45 2.54
C LYS A 324 -18.79 -0.33 2.53
N ILE A 325 -18.00 -0.18 1.47
CA ILE A 325 -16.80 -0.96 1.22
C ILE A 325 -15.58 -0.05 1.05
N PHE A 326 -14.38 -0.61 1.21
CA PHE A 326 -13.13 0.06 0.87
C PHE A 326 -12.11 -0.89 0.25
N ASN A 327 -11.15 -0.31 -0.46
CA ASN A 327 -10.06 -1.03 -1.10
C ASN A 327 -9.08 -1.64 -0.08
N THR A 328 -8.82 -2.95 -0.20
CA THR A 328 -7.83 -3.65 0.64
C THR A 328 -6.39 -3.54 0.12
N ASN A 329 -6.23 -3.05 -1.11
CA ASN A 329 -5.00 -3.08 -1.89
C ASN A 329 -4.47 -4.51 -2.18
N ASN A 330 -5.34 -5.52 -2.11
CA ASN A 330 -5.10 -6.86 -2.66
C ASN A 330 -5.71 -6.90 -4.07
N LEU A 331 -4.86 -7.04 -5.09
CA LEU A 331 -5.25 -6.87 -6.48
C LEU A 331 -4.80 -8.06 -7.33
N TRP A 332 -5.62 -8.44 -8.30
CA TRP A 332 -5.33 -9.48 -9.26
C TRP A 332 -5.35 -8.87 -10.65
N ILE A 333 -4.22 -8.89 -11.35
CA ILE A 333 -4.05 -8.12 -12.58
C ILE A 333 -3.50 -9.02 -13.68
N SER A 334 -4.10 -8.95 -14.86
CA SER A 334 -3.69 -9.69 -16.06
C SER A 334 -2.37 -9.14 -16.61
N LEU A 335 -1.37 -10.01 -16.73
CA LEU A 335 -0.05 -9.68 -17.28
C LEU A 335 -0.13 -9.19 -18.74
N PRO A 336 -0.87 -9.87 -19.65
CA PRO A 336 -1.07 -9.38 -21.02
C PRO A 336 -1.72 -7.99 -21.08
N ALA A 337 -2.66 -7.71 -20.17
CA ALA A 337 -3.35 -6.41 -20.14
C ALA A 337 -2.39 -5.28 -19.68
N ILE A 338 -1.55 -5.54 -18.68
CA ILE A 338 -0.49 -4.60 -18.27
C ILE A 338 0.40 -4.26 -19.47
N LYS A 339 0.90 -5.27 -20.19
CA LYS A 339 1.75 -5.08 -21.36
C LYS A 339 1.06 -4.24 -22.43
N ARG A 340 -0.17 -4.62 -22.81
CA ARG A 340 -0.97 -3.92 -23.82
C ARG A 340 -1.22 -2.46 -23.46
N LEU A 341 -1.59 -2.17 -22.21
CA LEU A 341 -1.92 -0.82 -21.77
C LEU A 341 -0.66 0.05 -21.63
N HIS A 342 0.46 -0.53 -21.18
CA HIS A 342 1.72 0.20 -21.06
C HIS A 342 2.31 0.56 -22.43
N GLU A 343 2.38 -0.40 -23.37
CA GLU A 343 2.89 -0.15 -24.73
C GLU A 343 2.08 0.91 -25.50
N LYS A 344 0.77 1.02 -25.19
CA LYS A 344 -0.12 2.02 -25.77
C LYS A 344 -0.14 3.36 -25.03
N ASN A 345 0.59 3.50 -23.92
CA ASN A 345 0.49 4.62 -22.98
C ASN A 345 -0.97 4.93 -22.58
N ALA A 346 -1.78 3.88 -22.42
CA ALA A 346 -3.22 3.97 -22.15
C ALA A 346 -3.57 3.79 -20.66
N MET A 347 -2.56 3.64 -19.80
CA MET A 347 -2.78 3.61 -18.35
C MET A 347 -2.96 5.02 -17.81
N ASP A 348 -4.18 5.30 -17.37
CA ASP A 348 -4.56 6.54 -16.70
C ASP A 348 -4.75 6.27 -15.19
N MET A 349 -4.10 7.09 -14.37
CA MET A 349 -4.15 7.07 -12.91
C MET A 349 -4.19 8.51 -12.39
N GLU A 350 -5.00 8.79 -11.37
CA GLU A 350 -5.02 10.11 -10.77
C GLU A 350 -3.71 10.42 -10.03
N ILE A 351 -3.30 11.68 -10.13
CA ILE A 351 -2.11 12.19 -9.44
C ILE A 351 -2.44 12.43 -7.98
N ILE A 352 -1.58 11.93 -7.11
CA ILE A 352 -1.60 12.20 -5.68
C ILE A 352 -0.48 13.19 -5.39
N VAL A 353 -0.87 14.41 -5.02
CA VAL A 353 0.08 15.46 -4.59
C VAL A 353 0.23 15.38 -3.08
N ASN A 354 1.42 14.98 -2.63
CA ASN A 354 1.74 14.82 -1.22
C ASN A 354 2.67 15.96 -0.75
N PRO A 355 2.15 17.02 -0.10
CA PRO A 355 2.97 18.08 0.45
C PRO A 355 3.72 17.60 1.70
N LYS A 356 5.02 17.89 1.76
CA LYS A 356 5.87 17.60 2.93
C LYS A 356 6.77 18.79 3.26
N THR A 357 7.27 18.79 4.49
CA THR A 357 8.30 19.73 4.94
C THR A 357 9.53 18.92 5.33
N LEU A 358 10.65 19.18 4.68
CA LEU A 358 11.92 18.50 4.94
C LEU A 358 12.58 19.00 6.22
N ASN A 359 13.57 18.24 6.69
CA ASN A 359 14.42 18.68 7.78
C ASN A 359 15.17 19.96 7.36
N GLY A 360 14.87 21.08 8.02
CA GLY A 360 15.34 22.42 7.62
C GLY A 360 14.22 23.38 7.21
N GLY A 361 12.95 22.94 7.21
CA GLY A 361 11.79 23.81 6.97
C GLY A 361 11.45 24.03 5.50
N LEU A 362 12.16 23.37 4.58
CA LEU A 362 11.89 23.46 3.14
C LEU A 362 10.58 22.74 2.79
N ASN A 363 9.64 23.46 2.18
CA ASN A 363 8.39 22.87 1.71
C ASN A 363 8.59 22.23 0.34
N VAL A 364 8.16 20.99 0.22
CA VAL A 364 8.29 20.19 -0.99
C VAL A 364 6.98 19.51 -1.34
N ILE A 365 6.83 19.16 -2.60
CA ILE A 365 5.75 18.33 -3.12
C ILE A 365 6.31 17.05 -3.71
N GLN A 366 5.55 15.98 -3.54
CA GLN A 366 5.80 14.68 -4.15
C GLN A 366 4.59 14.31 -5.00
N LEU A 367 4.85 13.85 -6.22
CA LEU A 367 3.82 13.42 -7.15
C LEU A 367 3.84 11.90 -7.19
N GLU A 368 2.76 11.28 -6.75
CA GLU A 368 2.64 9.83 -6.66
C GLU A 368 1.39 9.36 -7.40
N THR A 369 1.32 8.07 -7.70
CA THR A 369 0.10 7.43 -8.20
C THR A 369 -0.23 6.18 -7.39
N ALA A 370 -1.48 5.76 -7.45
CA ALA A 370 -1.96 4.57 -6.76
C ALA A 370 -2.24 3.44 -7.75
N VAL A 371 -1.66 2.26 -7.52
CA VAL A 371 -1.89 1.03 -8.32
C VAL A 371 -3.38 0.73 -8.57
N GLY A 372 -4.24 0.92 -7.57
CA GLY A 372 -5.68 0.69 -7.69
C GLY A 372 -6.41 1.70 -8.57
N ALA A 373 -5.85 2.90 -8.79
CA ALA A 373 -6.43 3.93 -9.65
C ALA A 373 -6.47 3.48 -11.12
N ALA A 374 -5.50 2.65 -11.54
CA ALA A 374 -5.41 2.17 -12.90
C ALA A 374 -6.59 1.28 -13.33
N MET A 375 -7.40 0.78 -12.38
CA MET A 375 -8.54 -0.10 -12.63
C MET A 375 -9.47 0.41 -13.75
N LYS A 376 -9.66 1.74 -13.86
CA LYS A 376 -10.49 2.37 -14.92
C LYS A 376 -9.97 2.14 -16.35
N SER A 377 -8.69 1.81 -16.49
CA SER A 377 -8.01 1.59 -17.77
C SER A 377 -8.10 0.14 -18.24
N PHE A 378 -8.51 -0.80 -17.37
CA PHE A 378 -8.61 -2.22 -17.69
C PHE A 378 -10.02 -2.62 -18.13
N ASP A 379 -10.10 -3.64 -18.99
CA ASP A 379 -11.36 -4.19 -19.44
C ASP A 379 -11.90 -5.22 -18.44
N ASN A 380 -13.23 -5.33 -18.35
CA ASN A 380 -13.92 -6.28 -17.48
C ASN A 380 -13.47 -6.19 -16.00
N ALA A 381 -13.15 -5.00 -15.52
CA ALA A 381 -12.71 -4.79 -14.15
C ALA A 381 -13.81 -5.21 -13.15
N LEU A 382 -13.43 -5.88 -12.06
CA LEU A 382 -14.36 -6.46 -11.09
C LEU A 382 -13.93 -6.17 -9.64
N GLY A 383 -14.89 -5.90 -8.76
CA GLY A 383 -14.67 -5.92 -7.31
C GLY A 383 -15.08 -7.26 -6.69
N ILE A 384 -14.37 -7.70 -5.66
CA ILE A 384 -14.81 -8.85 -4.84
C ILE A 384 -14.88 -8.40 -3.38
N ASN A 385 -16.06 -8.49 -2.76
CA ASN A 385 -16.21 -8.21 -1.33
C ASN A 385 -15.75 -9.42 -0.51
N VAL A 386 -14.51 -9.37 -0.02
CA VAL A 386 -13.84 -10.41 0.76
C VAL A 386 -14.05 -10.23 2.26
N PRO A 387 -13.99 -11.32 3.05
CA PRO A 387 -14.00 -11.18 4.51
C PRO A 387 -12.75 -10.44 5.01
N ARG A 388 -12.89 -9.75 6.14
CA ARG A 388 -11.80 -9.00 6.78
C ARG A 388 -10.59 -9.86 7.16
N SER A 389 -10.73 -11.19 7.22
CA SER A 389 -9.59 -12.11 7.39
C SER A 389 -8.51 -11.94 6.32
N ARG A 390 -8.85 -11.40 5.14
CA ARG A 390 -7.90 -11.07 4.06
C ARG A 390 -7.29 -9.67 4.16
N PHE A 391 -7.73 -8.87 5.13
CA PHE A 391 -7.26 -7.51 5.38
C PHE A 391 -6.78 -7.38 6.84
N LEU A 392 -5.54 -7.82 7.07
CA LEU A 392 -4.85 -7.75 8.35
C LEU A 392 -3.54 -6.95 8.20
N PRO A 393 -3.61 -5.64 7.94
CA PRO A 393 -2.44 -4.79 7.84
C PRO A 393 -1.83 -4.53 9.22
N VAL A 394 -0.49 -4.63 9.33
CA VAL A 394 0.25 -4.28 10.55
C VAL A 394 0.94 -2.93 10.33
N LYS A 395 0.34 -1.84 10.82
CA LYS A 395 0.87 -0.48 10.63
C LYS A 395 1.55 0.07 11.88
N THR A 396 1.13 -0.40 13.05
CA THR A 396 1.56 0.06 14.37
C THR A 396 1.93 -1.12 15.26
N THR A 397 2.58 -0.84 16.40
CA THR A 397 2.83 -1.84 17.44
C THR A 397 1.55 -2.33 18.14
N SER A 398 0.44 -1.59 18.04
CA SER A 398 -0.87 -2.08 18.49
C SER A 398 -1.35 -3.25 17.61
N ASP A 399 -1.15 -3.14 16.29
CA ASP A 399 -1.44 -4.23 15.36
C ASP A 399 -0.48 -5.40 15.57
N LEU A 400 0.79 -5.11 15.86
CA LEU A 400 1.80 -6.13 16.16
C LEU A 400 1.42 -6.97 17.39
N LEU A 401 0.94 -6.32 18.46
CA LEU A 401 0.47 -7.00 19.66
C LEU A 401 -0.67 -7.99 19.35
N LEU A 402 -1.62 -7.56 18.51
CA LEU A 402 -2.73 -8.42 18.08
C LEU A 402 -2.23 -9.68 17.38
N VAL A 403 -1.36 -9.55 16.38
CA VAL A 403 -0.89 -10.68 15.56
C VAL A 403 0.11 -11.60 16.27
N MET A 404 0.80 -11.07 17.29
CA MET A 404 1.69 -11.83 18.17
C MET A 404 0.93 -12.67 19.20
N SER A 405 -0.27 -12.23 19.60
CA SER A 405 -1.04 -12.86 20.67
C SER A 405 -1.65 -14.21 20.27
N ASN A 406 -2.20 -14.89 21.27
CA ASN A 406 -2.97 -16.12 21.10
C ASN A 406 -4.32 -15.93 20.38
N LEU A 407 -4.69 -14.69 20.00
CA LEU A 407 -5.82 -14.44 19.08
C LEU A 407 -5.63 -15.10 17.72
N TYR A 408 -4.39 -15.22 17.27
CA TYR A 408 -4.08 -15.83 15.98
C TYR A 408 -3.30 -17.11 16.20
N SER A 409 -3.57 -18.13 15.42
CA SER A 409 -2.67 -19.27 15.23
C SER A 409 -1.85 -19.07 13.95
N MET A 410 -0.62 -19.58 13.94
CA MET A 410 0.25 -19.53 12.78
C MET A 410 0.46 -20.94 12.23
N ASN A 411 0.19 -21.13 10.95
CA ASN A 411 0.47 -22.38 10.25
C ASN A 411 1.07 -22.05 8.88
N ALA A 412 2.26 -22.59 8.59
CA ALA A 412 2.97 -22.40 7.32
C ALA A 412 3.05 -20.92 6.88
N GLY A 413 3.35 -20.02 7.82
CA GLY A 413 3.42 -18.57 7.58
C GLY A 413 2.06 -17.86 7.48
N SER A 414 0.93 -18.57 7.41
CA SER A 414 -0.41 -17.98 7.43
C SER A 414 -0.93 -17.77 8.85
N LEU A 415 -1.51 -16.61 9.11
CA LEU A 415 -2.21 -16.32 10.36
C LEU A 415 -3.71 -16.53 10.19
N THR A 416 -4.30 -17.26 11.14
CA THR A 416 -5.74 -17.49 11.21
C THR A 416 -6.23 -17.15 12.60
N MET A 417 -7.39 -16.50 12.71
CA MET A 417 -7.98 -16.23 14.02
C MET A 417 -8.26 -17.55 14.74
N SER A 418 -7.94 -17.61 16.03
CA SER A 418 -8.08 -18.80 16.85
C SER A 418 -9.55 -19.25 16.88
N PRO A 419 -9.83 -20.55 16.69
CA PRO A 419 -11.20 -21.07 16.80
C PRO A 419 -11.73 -21.01 18.23
N LYS A 420 -10.86 -20.79 19.23
CA LYS A 420 -11.26 -20.57 20.62
C LYS A 420 -11.80 -19.16 20.89
N ARG A 421 -11.69 -18.25 19.92
CA ARG A 421 -12.26 -16.90 20.02
C ARG A 421 -13.77 -17.00 19.83
N GLU A 422 -14.53 -16.57 20.83
CA GLU A 422 -16.01 -16.65 20.80
C GLU A 422 -16.62 -15.74 19.73
N PHE A 423 -16.04 -14.55 19.52
CA PHE A 423 -16.54 -13.55 18.57
C PHE A 423 -15.55 -13.30 17.44
N PRO A 424 -15.98 -13.35 16.16
CA PRO A 424 -15.09 -13.19 14.99
C PRO A 424 -14.51 -11.78 14.84
N THR A 425 -14.95 -10.83 15.68
CA THR A 425 -14.47 -9.46 15.69
C THR A 425 -13.09 -9.37 16.35
N THR A 426 -12.16 -8.70 15.67
CA THR A 426 -10.86 -8.32 16.24
C THR A 426 -11.04 -7.26 17.34
N PRO A 427 -10.40 -7.41 18.51
CA PRO A 427 -10.47 -6.42 19.57
C PRO A 427 -9.78 -5.14 19.18
N HIS A 428 -10.22 -4.04 19.81
CA HIS A 428 -9.64 -2.73 19.59
C HIS A 428 -8.47 -2.49 20.55
N VAL A 429 -7.25 -2.43 20.02
CA VAL A 429 -6.03 -2.20 20.81
C VAL A 429 -5.44 -0.84 20.46
N LYS A 430 -5.13 -0.05 21.49
CA LYS A 430 -4.45 1.25 21.36
C LYS A 430 -3.34 1.36 22.40
N LEU A 431 -2.11 1.27 21.92
CA LEU A 431 -0.91 1.51 22.73
C LEU A 431 -0.45 2.97 22.57
N GLY A 432 -0.06 3.58 23.69
CA GLY A 432 0.40 4.97 23.74
C GLY A 432 1.79 5.17 23.13
N SER A 433 2.25 6.43 23.14
CA SER A 433 3.51 6.85 22.50
C SER A 433 4.76 6.09 23.00
N SER A 434 4.74 5.64 24.26
CA SER A 434 5.80 4.81 24.87
C SER A 434 6.03 3.46 24.17
N PHE A 435 5.08 3.01 23.35
CA PHE A 435 5.11 1.74 22.63
C PHE A 435 5.29 1.93 21.11
N THR A 436 5.45 3.17 20.60
CA THR A 436 5.49 3.42 19.15
C THR A 436 6.66 2.70 18.47
N LYS A 437 7.84 2.67 19.11
CA LYS A 437 9.01 1.98 18.57
C LYS A 437 8.97 0.50 18.95
N VAL A 438 9.27 -0.38 18.01
CA VAL A 438 9.30 -1.84 18.23
C VAL A 438 10.25 -2.22 19.36
N GLN A 439 11.40 -1.56 19.48
CA GLN A 439 12.35 -1.82 20.58
C GLN A 439 11.73 -1.53 21.95
N ASP A 440 11.04 -0.40 22.10
CA ASP A 440 10.39 -0.02 23.35
C ASP A 440 9.19 -0.94 23.64
N PHE A 441 8.41 -1.28 22.60
CA PHE A 441 7.32 -2.24 22.69
C PHE A 441 7.78 -3.60 23.22
N LEU A 442 8.84 -4.18 22.63
CA LEU A 442 9.39 -5.48 23.04
C LEU A 442 9.99 -5.42 24.44
N LYS A 443 10.64 -4.30 24.80
CA LYS A 443 11.21 -4.11 26.15
C LYS A 443 10.12 -4.03 27.23
N ARG A 444 8.95 -3.49 26.90
CA ARG A 444 7.85 -3.25 27.84
C ARG A 444 6.93 -4.44 28.03
N ILE A 445 6.98 -5.44 27.16
CA ILE A 445 6.12 -6.62 27.21
C ILE A 445 7.01 -7.85 27.30
N GLU A 446 7.24 -8.34 28.52
CA GLU A 446 8.12 -9.49 28.75
C GLU A 446 7.63 -10.76 28.05
N SER A 447 6.32 -10.96 28.03
CA SER A 447 5.66 -11.99 27.23
C SER A 447 4.34 -11.46 26.72
N ILE A 448 3.97 -11.83 25.50
CA ILE A 448 2.71 -11.39 24.91
C ILE A 448 1.54 -11.89 25.78
N PRO A 449 0.65 -11.00 26.26
CA PRO A 449 -0.45 -11.38 27.13
C PRO A 449 -1.46 -12.28 26.43
N ASP A 450 -2.22 -13.05 27.22
CA ASP A 450 -3.45 -13.67 26.76
C ASP A 450 -4.47 -12.59 26.48
N MET A 451 -4.99 -12.56 25.25
CA MET A 451 -5.96 -11.59 24.78
C MET A 451 -7.21 -12.27 24.20
N LEU A 452 -7.36 -13.60 24.35
CA LEU A 452 -8.37 -14.38 23.66
C LEU A 452 -9.81 -13.94 23.96
N GLU A 453 -10.05 -13.39 25.15
CA GLU A 453 -11.34 -12.86 25.60
C GLU A 453 -11.33 -11.31 25.70
N LEU A 454 -10.36 -10.64 25.10
CA LEU A 454 -10.28 -9.17 25.08
C LEU A 454 -11.27 -8.56 24.10
N ASP A 455 -11.87 -7.42 24.43
CA ASP A 455 -12.65 -6.60 23.50
C ASP A 455 -11.99 -5.26 23.21
N HIS A 456 -11.45 -4.61 24.25
CA HIS A 456 -10.85 -3.30 24.16
C HIS A 456 -9.65 -3.18 25.09
N LEU A 457 -8.51 -2.74 24.54
CA LEU A 457 -7.31 -2.41 25.31
C LEU A 457 -6.86 -0.98 24.96
N THR A 458 -6.78 -0.12 25.97
CA THR A 458 -6.11 1.18 25.85
C THR A 458 -5.01 1.28 26.89
N VAL A 459 -3.77 1.53 26.46
CA VAL A 459 -2.62 1.70 27.35
C VAL A 459 -1.98 3.06 27.07
N SER A 460 -1.83 3.89 28.10
CA SER A 460 -1.23 5.22 27.99
C SER A 460 -0.21 5.45 29.10
N GLY A 461 0.87 6.15 28.78
CA GLY A 461 1.95 6.48 29.72
C GLY A 461 3.07 5.44 29.79
N ASP A 462 3.88 5.50 30.86
CA ASP A 462 5.00 4.59 31.10
C ASP A 462 4.49 3.29 31.75
N VAL A 463 4.12 2.31 30.93
CA VAL A 463 3.55 1.03 31.37
C VAL A 463 4.44 -0.14 30.96
N THR A 464 4.57 -1.14 31.83
CA THR A 464 5.20 -2.43 31.52
C THR A 464 4.28 -3.60 31.86
N PHE A 465 4.48 -4.73 31.18
CA PHE A 465 3.76 -5.98 31.37
C PHE A 465 4.74 -7.10 31.71
N GLY A 466 4.57 -7.70 32.89
CA GLY A 466 5.28 -8.91 33.28
C GLY A 466 4.83 -10.15 32.49
N LYS A 467 5.38 -11.30 32.86
CA LYS A 467 5.07 -12.57 32.18
C LYS A 467 3.64 -13.06 32.45
N GLN A 468 3.04 -13.77 31.49
CA GLN A 468 1.77 -14.49 31.65
C GLN A 468 0.58 -13.60 32.09
N VAL A 469 0.57 -12.32 31.68
CA VAL A 469 -0.57 -11.43 31.92
C VAL A 469 -1.77 -11.86 31.07
N THR A 470 -2.98 -11.76 31.61
CA THR A 470 -4.24 -12.08 30.93
C THR A 470 -5.14 -10.84 30.89
N LEU A 471 -5.67 -10.50 29.70
CA LEU A 471 -6.50 -9.33 29.46
C LEU A 471 -7.86 -9.76 28.89
N LYS A 472 -8.96 -9.38 29.57
CA LYS A 472 -10.33 -9.78 29.22
C LYS A 472 -11.30 -8.59 29.20
N GLY A 473 -12.27 -8.62 28.29
CA GLY A 473 -13.28 -7.57 28.13
C GLY A 473 -12.65 -6.21 27.83
N THR A 474 -13.02 -5.18 28.60
CA THR A 474 -12.46 -3.83 28.45
C THR A 474 -11.39 -3.52 29.50
N VAL A 475 -10.14 -3.33 29.06
CA VAL A 475 -9.01 -2.96 29.92
C VAL A 475 -8.45 -1.61 29.52
N ILE A 476 -8.35 -0.69 30.46
CA ILE A 476 -7.76 0.64 30.27
C ILE A 476 -6.67 0.85 31.30
N ILE A 477 -5.44 1.13 30.88
CA ILE A 477 -4.30 1.35 31.76
C ILE A 477 -3.73 2.74 31.48
N ILE A 478 -3.71 3.60 32.50
CA ILE A 478 -3.29 5.00 32.37
C ILE A 478 -2.25 5.33 33.45
N ALA A 479 -1.00 5.45 33.04
CA ALA A 479 0.05 6.11 33.82
C ALA A 479 0.10 7.60 33.42
N ASN A 480 -0.06 8.50 34.39
CA ASN A 480 0.02 9.94 34.13
C ASN A 480 1.47 10.37 33.87
N HIS A 481 1.65 11.63 33.48
CA HIS A 481 2.98 12.18 33.25
C HIS A 481 3.83 12.11 34.52
N GLY A 482 5.01 11.48 34.43
CA GLY A 482 5.92 11.26 35.56
C GLY A 482 5.65 9.96 36.34
N ASP A 483 4.48 9.35 36.17
CA ASP A 483 4.13 8.08 36.79
C ASP A 483 4.57 6.89 35.94
N ARG A 484 4.76 5.74 36.58
CA ARG A 484 5.01 4.47 35.93
C ARG A 484 4.10 3.39 36.51
N ILE A 485 3.62 2.47 35.68
CA ILE A 485 2.86 1.31 36.13
C ILE A 485 3.53 0.03 35.62
N ASP A 486 4.03 -0.78 36.53
CA ASP A 486 4.47 -2.15 36.24
C ASP A 486 3.33 -3.14 36.54
N ILE A 487 2.77 -3.78 35.51
CA ILE A 487 1.76 -4.83 35.67
C ILE A 487 2.48 -6.12 36.07
N PRO A 488 2.19 -6.70 37.26
CA PRO A 488 2.92 -7.85 37.77
C PRO A 488 2.71 -9.10 36.90
N ALA A 489 3.67 -10.02 36.96
CA ALA A 489 3.56 -11.32 36.29
C ALA A 489 2.33 -12.10 36.81
N GLY A 490 1.63 -12.78 35.90
CA GLY A 490 0.42 -13.55 36.18
C GLY A 490 -0.84 -12.70 36.44
N ALA A 491 -0.77 -11.37 36.31
CA ALA A 491 -1.92 -10.51 36.53
C ALA A 491 -3.05 -10.83 35.54
N MET A 492 -4.28 -10.91 36.05
CA MET A 492 -5.49 -11.02 35.24
C MET A 492 -6.31 -9.74 35.38
N LEU A 493 -6.48 -9.02 34.27
CA LEU A 493 -7.27 -7.79 34.21
C LEU A 493 -8.52 -8.05 33.37
N GLU A 494 -9.68 -7.99 34.01
CA GLU A 494 -10.98 -8.20 33.36
C GLU A 494 -11.91 -7.04 33.67
N ASN A 495 -12.33 -6.30 32.64
CA ASN A 495 -13.26 -5.17 32.78
C ASN A 495 -12.79 -4.13 33.82
N LYS A 496 -11.50 -3.77 33.78
CA LYS A 496 -10.85 -2.86 34.75
C LYS A 496 -10.24 -1.64 34.08
N ILE A 497 -10.29 -0.53 34.82
CA ILE A 497 -9.47 0.65 34.59
C ILE A 497 -8.40 0.67 35.67
N VAL A 498 -7.13 0.65 35.26
CA VAL A 498 -5.96 0.71 36.15
C VAL A 498 -5.28 2.06 35.94
N SER A 499 -5.12 2.82 37.01
CA SER A 499 -4.42 4.11 36.98
C SER A 499 -3.64 4.32 38.27
N GLY A 500 -2.52 5.04 38.20
CA GLY A 500 -1.71 5.37 39.37
C GLY A 500 -0.22 5.27 39.07
N ASN A 501 0.57 5.02 40.11
CA ASN A 501 2.01 4.88 40.07
C ASN A 501 2.44 3.66 40.89
N LEU A 502 2.98 2.66 40.23
CA LEU A 502 3.42 1.39 40.82
C LEU A 502 4.72 0.95 40.15
N ARG A 503 5.78 0.81 40.95
CA ARG A 503 7.06 0.24 40.51
C ARG A 503 7.32 -1.08 41.20
N ILE A 504 7.63 -2.11 40.42
CA ILE A 504 8.03 -3.42 40.92
C ILE A 504 9.54 -3.54 40.71
N LEU A 505 10.30 -3.81 41.77
CA LEU A 505 11.75 -3.93 41.76
C LEU A 505 12.15 -5.37 42.13
N ASP A 506 13.22 -5.87 41.52
CA ASP A 506 13.84 -7.13 41.91
C ASP A 506 14.42 -6.99 43.34
N HIS A 507 14.16 -7.98 44.19
CA HIS A 507 14.67 -8.05 45.56
C HIS A 507 15.98 -8.83 45.63
#